data_AF-A0A8T4U1M7-F1
#
_entry.id   AF-A0A8T4U1M7-F1
#
_cell.length_a   1.000
_cell.length_b   1.000
_cell.length_c   1.000
_cell.angle_alpha   90.00
_cell.angle_beta   90.00
_cell.angle_gamma   90.00
#
_symmetry.space_group_name_H-M   'P 1'
#
loop_
_entity.id
_entity.type
_entity.pdbx_description
1 polymer ?
#
loop_
_entity_poly.entity_id
_entity_poly.type
_entity_poly.pdbx_seq_one_letter_code
_entity_poly.pdbx_strand_id
1 'polypeptide(L)'
;AGGHVHIVANVNLQDSGYKNVVYPGPLFPNNFAEIEKLKHGGFYIYDNGLLIFKEVKLHEAVCIKLDCEHKTPQQVEQMLREKIDELNKESELNKTPGLNNAIVTLRLSGKLESGKASEINFNEIFELFYSSGVYFVMKNTNALETTQLTEITIDASKPEEIEENLINEHIGKIKVSAFESSGNENERDETERDNKERRITHELLVSLGNERGEGEKVADFENRVREEVKRVLDI
;
A
#
# COMPACT_ATOMS: atom_id res chain seq x y z
N ALA A 1 -7.21 28.00 10.19
CA ALA A 1 -6.63 26.68 10.59
C ALA A 1 -6.96 25.70 9.48
N GLY A 2 -5.96 25.03 8.92
CA GLY A 2 -6.16 24.00 7.90
C GLY A 2 -6.38 22.62 8.54
N GLY A 3 -7.07 21.74 7.82
CA GLY A 3 -7.24 20.32 8.13
C GLY A 3 -7.26 19.51 6.83
N HIS A 4 -7.51 18.19 6.88
CA HIS A 4 -7.53 17.25 5.74
C HIS A 4 -6.16 16.79 5.22
N VAL A 5 -5.18 17.67 5.10
CA VAL A 5 -3.83 17.29 4.65
C VAL A 5 -2.97 16.85 5.85
N HIS A 6 -2.46 15.63 5.81
CA HIS A 6 -1.62 15.06 6.87
C HIS A 6 -0.17 15.55 6.79
N ILE A 7 0.01 16.85 7.01
CA ILE A 7 1.31 17.53 7.09
C ILE A 7 1.36 18.43 8.32
N VAL A 8 2.55 18.55 8.93
CA VAL A 8 2.82 19.56 9.96
C VAL A 8 3.49 20.75 9.28
N ALA A 9 2.82 21.89 9.22
CA ALA A 9 3.34 23.10 8.60
C ALA A 9 2.84 24.37 9.29
N ASN A 10 3.70 25.37 9.39
CA ASN A 10 3.33 26.72 9.79
C ASN A 10 3.86 27.70 8.73
N VAL A 11 2.93 28.38 8.04
CA VAL A 11 3.26 29.28 6.92
C VAL A 11 2.61 30.65 7.12
N ASN A 12 3.36 31.69 6.75
CA ASN A 12 2.85 33.06 6.67
C ASN A 12 2.63 33.40 5.20
N LEU A 13 1.40 33.73 4.82
CA LEU A 13 1.07 34.11 3.45
C LEU A 13 1.19 35.63 3.33
N GLN A 14 2.38 36.10 2.93
CA GLN A 14 2.70 37.53 2.85
C GLN A 14 1.77 38.28 1.88
N ASP A 15 1.41 37.67 0.75
CA ASP A 15 0.61 38.31 -0.32
C ASP A 15 -0.87 38.49 0.03
N SER A 16 -1.37 37.76 1.04
CA SER A 16 -2.79 37.78 1.44
C SER A 16 -3.01 38.32 2.85
N GLY A 17 -1.94 38.75 3.54
CA GLY A 17 -2.00 39.32 4.89
C GLY A 17 -2.26 38.30 6.02
N TYR A 18 -2.43 37.00 5.69
CA TYR A 18 -2.64 35.96 6.69
C TYR A 18 -1.33 35.52 7.33
N LYS A 19 -1.23 35.71 8.65
CA LYS A 19 -0.15 35.19 9.48
C LYS A 19 -0.62 33.91 10.18
N ASN A 20 0.29 32.97 10.42
CA ASN A 20 0.04 31.73 11.15
C ASN A 20 -0.99 30.80 10.48
N VAL A 21 -0.83 30.51 9.19
CA VAL A 21 -1.58 29.44 8.53
C VAL A 21 -0.97 28.11 8.96
N VAL A 22 -1.63 27.44 9.89
CA VAL A 22 -1.13 26.22 10.52
C VAL A 22 -1.89 24.99 10.02
N TYR A 23 -1.12 23.95 9.71
CA TYR A 23 -1.54 22.58 9.51
C TYR A 23 -0.94 21.75 10.65
N PRO A 24 -1.74 21.27 11.62
CA PRO A 24 -1.25 20.54 12.77
C PRO A 24 -0.80 19.11 12.44
N GLY A 25 -1.14 18.61 11.25
CA GLY A 25 -0.99 17.21 10.89
C GLY A 25 -1.97 16.31 11.64
N PRO A 26 -1.82 14.98 11.51
CA PRO A 26 -2.64 14.03 12.23
C PRO A 26 -2.22 13.93 13.71
N LEU A 27 -3.18 13.61 14.58
CA LEU A 27 -2.89 13.28 15.99
C LEU A 27 -2.12 11.97 16.14
N PHE A 28 -2.25 11.07 15.16
CA PHE A 28 -1.45 9.86 15.03
C PHE A 28 -1.24 9.53 13.55
N PRO A 29 0.01 9.32 13.08
CA PRO A 29 0.30 8.90 11.71
C PRO A 29 -0.43 7.61 11.38
N ASN A 30 -1.24 7.59 10.31
CA ASN A 30 -2.19 6.49 10.09
C ASN A 30 -1.78 5.49 9.00
N ASN A 31 -0.71 5.79 8.24
CA ASN A 31 -0.22 4.94 7.18
C ASN A 31 1.32 4.84 7.20
N PHE A 32 1.86 3.87 6.47
CA PHE A 32 3.29 3.55 6.45
C PHE A 32 4.18 4.77 6.16
N ALA A 33 3.81 5.57 5.15
CA ALA A 33 4.58 6.75 4.75
C ALA A 33 4.54 7.86 5.82
N GLU A 34 3.38 8.06 6.45
CA GLU A 34 3.24 9.01 7.55
C GLU A 34 4.02 8.59 8.79
N ILE A 35 4.03 7.30 9.14
CA ILE A 35 4.82 6.80 10.27
C ILE A 35 6.31 7.03 10.03
N GLU A 36 6.82 6.75 8.82
CA GLU A 36 8.22 7.01 8.48
C GLU A 36 8.59 8.51 8.51
N LYS A 37 7.69 9.36 8.01
CA LYS A 37 7.96 10.80 7.83
C LYS A 37 7.71 11.62 9.09
N LEU A 38 6.57 11.40 9.74
CA LEU A 38 6.10 12.21 10.87
C LEU A 38 6.56 11.63 12.21
N LYS A 39 6.69 10.28 12.32
CA LYS A 39 7.08 9.49 13.51
C LYS A 39 6.17 9.61 14.74
N HIS A 40 5.59 10.78 14.97
CA HIS A 40 4.62 11.09 16.00
C HIS A 40 3.56 12.04 15.42
N GLY A 41 2.40 12.09 16.04
CA GLY A 41 1.42 13.12 15.75
C GLY A 41 1.58 14.31 16.67
N GLY A 42 0.67 15.27 16.56
CA GLY A 42 0.63 16.39 17.48
C GLY A 42 -0.44 17.40 17.13
N PHE A 43 -0.45 18.49 17.88
CA PHE A 43 -1.37 19.60 17.66
C PHE A 43 -0.71 20.91 18.08
N TYR A 44 -1.27 22.02 17.62
CA TYR A 44 -0.81 23.34 18.05
C TYR A 44 -1.72 23.92 19.12
N ILE A 45 -1.11 24.52 20.14
CA ILE A 45 -1.76 25.41 21.09
C ILE A 45 -1.47 26.84 20.63
N TYR A 46 -2.53 27.64 20.51
CA TYR A 46 -2.45 29.06 20.25
C TYR A 46 -2.77 29.84 21.52
N ASP A 47 -1.87 30.72 21.93
CA ASP A 47 -2.05 31.63 23.07
C ASP A 47 -1.52 33.02 22.71
N ASN A 48 -2.43 33.99 22.57
CA ASN A 48 -2.11 35.42 22.36
C ASN A 48 -1.06 35.71 21.27
N GLY A 49 -1.11 34.99 20.15
CA GLY A 49 -0.19 35.15 19.02
C GLY A 49 1.01 34.20 19.04
N LEU A 50 1.21 33.47 20.13
CA LEU A 50 2.24 32.46 20.28
C LEU A 50 1.68 31.09 19.89
N LEU A 51 2.42 30.37 19.04
CA LEU A 51 2.07 29.03 18.57
C LEU A 51 3.05 28.01 19.13
N ILE A 52 2.53 27.05 19.89
CA ILE A 52 3.32 25.97 20.50
C ILE A 52 2.83 24.66 19.92
N PHE A 53 3.72 23.93 19.24
CA PHE A 53 3.43 22.55 18.86
C PHE A 53 3.58 21.63 20.08
N LYS A 54 2.60 20.76 20.30
CA LYS A 54 2.62 19.71 21.31
C LYS A 54 2.59 18.37 20.60
N GLU A 55 3.68 17.64 20.73
CA GLU A 55 3.83 16.28 20.23
C GLU A 55 2.96 15.32 21.04
N VAL A 56 2.32 14.39 20.34
CA VAL A 56 1.58 13.27 20.91
C VAL A 56 2.26 11.99 20.45
N LYS A 57 3.04 11.40 21.37
CA LYS A 57 3.82 10.20 21.12
C LYS A 57 3.20 9.01 21.86
N LEU A 58 2.46 8.19 21.14
CA LEU A 58 1.81 6.98 21.68
C LEU A 58 2.81 5.81 21.74
N HIS A 59 3.46 5.55 20.61
CA HIS A 59 4.49 4.55 20.45
C HIS A 59 5.69 5.15 19.71
N GLU A 60 6.87 4.57 19.94
CA GLU A 60 8.07 4.90 19.19
C GLU A 60 7.98 4.33 17.78
N ALA A 61 8.36 5.11 16.77
CA ALA A 61 8.40 4.64 15.38
C ALA A 61 9.85 4.32 14.98
N VAL A 62 10.11 3.03 14.68
CA VAL A 62 11.43 2.54 14.25
C VAL A 62 11.34 2.16 12.78
N CYS A 63 12.12 2.83 11.94
CA CYS A 63 12.09 2.61 10.50
C CYS A 63 13.34 1.87 10.04
N ILE A 64 13.16 0.65 9.54
CA ILE A 64 14.23 -0.19 9.02
C ILE A 64 14.11 -0.20 7.50
N LYS A 65 15.13 0.34 6.83
CA LYS A 65 15.24 0.33 5.37
C LYS A 65 16.37 -0.59 4.98
N LEU A 66 16.08 -1.54 4.10
CA LEU A 66 17.00 -2.59 3.71
C LEU A 66 17.14 -2.62 2.18
N ASP A 67 18.38 -2.43 1.75
CA ASP A 67 18.75 -2.61 0.35
C ASP A 67 19.08 -4.09 0.11
N CYS A 68 18.28 -4.69 -0.77
CA CYS A 68 18.31 -6.10 -1.13
C CYS A 68 18.94 -6.32 -2.52
N GLU A 69 19.59 -5.30 -3.09
CA GLU A 69 20.30 -5.41 -4.36
C GLU A 69 21.33 -6.53 -4.33
N HIS A 70 21.23 -7.44 -5.30
CA HIS A 70 22.06 -8.63 -5.44
C HIS A 70 22.12 -9.50 -4.17
N LYS A 71 21.00 -9.59 -3.43
CA LYS A 71 20.91 -10.48 -2.26
C LYS A 71 20.00 -11.66 -2.52
N THR A 72 20.27 -12.77 -1.83
CA THR A 72 19.34 -13.90 -1.76
C THR A 72 18.33 -13.71 -0.64
N PRO A 73 17.15 -14.36 -0.69
CA PRO A 73 16.18 -14.36 0.39
C PRO A 73 16.78 -14.69 1.76
N GLN A 74 17.66 -15.71 1.84
CA GLN A 74 18.29 -16.08 3.11
C GLN A 74 19.23 -14.99 3.65
N GLN A 75 19.93 -14.27 2.77
CA GLN A 75 20.78 -13.16 3.19
C GLN A 75 19.94 -11.99 3.72
N VAL A 76 18.80 -11.70 3.09
CA VAL A 76 17.88 -10.66 3.58
C VAL A 76 17.33 -11.01 4.96
N GLU A 77 16.95 -12.28 5.18
CA GLU A 77 16.52 -12.76 6.50
C GLU A 77 17.62 -12.61 7.55
N GLN A 78 18.85 -13.00 7.21
CA GLN A 78 19.99 -12.87 8.11
C GLN A 78 20.25 -11.40 8.47
N MET A 79 20.20 -10.49 7.50
CA MET A 79 20.35 -9.06 7.75
C MET A 79 19.25 -8.49 8.64
N LEU A 80 18.01 -8.97 8.47
CA LEU A 80 16.89 -8.56 9.34
C LEU A 80 17.13 -9.03 10.79
N ARG A 81 17.60 -10.26 10.97
CA ARG A 81 17.96 -10.81 12.30
C ARG A 81 19.07 -10.00 12.96
N GLU A 82 20.14 -9.74 12.22
CA GLU A 82 21.24 -8.90 12.69
C GLU A 82 20.75 -7.51 13.08
N LYS A 83 19.83 -6.94 12.30
CA LYS A 83 19.29 -5.62 12.60
C LYS A 83 18.44 -5.58 13.87
N ILE A 84 17.68 -6.63 14.14
CA ILE A 84 16.93 -6.78 15.40
C ILE A 84 17.90 -6.81 16.58
N ASP A 85 18.95 -7.63 16.48
CA ASP A 85 19.95 -7.78 17.55
C ASP A 85 20.74 -6.48 17.79
N GLU A 86 21.12 -5.76 16.73
CA GLU A 86 21.75 -4.44 16.83
C GLU A 86 20.86 -3.45 17.59
N LEU A 87 19.58 -3.35 17.20
CA LEU A 87 18.63 -2.41 17.81
C LEU A 87 18.37 -2.75 19.28
N ASN A 88 18.30 -4.04 19.62
CA ASN A 88 18.18 -4.49 21.00
C ASN A 88 19.42 -4.10 21.83
N LYS A 89 20.64 -4.35 21.33
CA LYS A 89 21.88 -3.99 22.03
C LYS A 89 22.05 -2.48 22.19
N GLU A 90 21.75 -1.70 21.16
CA GLU A 90 21.82 -0.23 21.23
C GLU A 90 20.86 0.33 22.28
N SER A 91 19.68 -0.26 22.43
CA SER A 91 18.71 0.16 23.45
C SER A 91 19.21 -0.06 24.87
N GLU A 92 19.88 -1.19 25.12
CA GLU A 92 20.48 -1.49 26.43
C GLU A 92 21.66 -0.56 26.74
N LEU A 93 22.46 -0.23 25.73
CA LEU A 93 23.70 0.55 25.90
C LEU A 93 23.44 2.05 26.02
N ASN A 94 22.54 2.60 25.19
CA ASN A 94 22.32 4.05 25.09
C ASN A 94 21.09 4.54 25.87
N LYS A 95 20.37 3.65 26.57
CA LYS A 95 19.08 3.95 27.22
C LYS A 95 18.07 4.63 26.26
N THR A 96 18.21 4.36 24.98
CA THR A 96 17.24 4.79 23.97
C THR A 96 16.05 3.85 23.99
N PRO A 97 14.85 4.32 23.58
CA PRO A 97 13.72 3.43 23.38
C PRO A 97 14.13 2.39 22.32
N GLY A 98 14.21 1.12 22.74
CA GLY A 98 14.51 0.02 21.84
C GLY A 98 13.30 -0.37 21.00
N LEU A 99 13.27 -1.64 20.61
CA LEU A 99 12.13 -2.22 19.91
C LEU A 99 10.90 -2.41 20.81
N ASN A 100 11.07 -2.34 22.13
CA ASN A 100 9.99 -2.57 23.09
C ASN A 100 8.88 -1.52 22.97
N ASN A 101 7.65 -1.99 22.77
CA ASN A 101 6.44 -1.21 22.56
C ASN A 101 6.54 -0.20 21.39
N ALA A 102 7.45 -0.44 20.44
CA ALA A 102 7.62 0.37 19.25
C ALA A 102 6.76 -0.15 18.09
N ILE A 103 6.46 0.74 17.14
CA ILE A 103 5.92 0.41 15.82
C ILE A 103 7.09 0.36 14.84
N VAL A 104 7.30 -0.79 14.22
CA VAL A 104 8.39 -1.02 13.29
C VAL A 104 7.87 -0.98 11.86
N THR A 105 8.55 -0.21 11.00
CA THR A 105 8.28 -0.21 9.56
C THR A 105 9.47 -0.80 8.81
N LEU A 106 9.26 -1.92 8.11
CA LEU A 106 10.25 -2.58 7.27
C LEU A 106 10.04 -2.18 5.82
N ARG A 107 11.03 -1.53 5.20
CA ARG A 107 11.02 -1.20 3.77
C ARG A 107 12.17 -1.92 3.10
N LEU A 108 11.82 -2.87 2.23
CA LEU A 108 12.78 -3.62 1.41
C LEU A 108 12.74 -3.06 -0.01
N SER A 109 13.90 -2.79 -0.58
CA SER A 109 14.07 -2.28 -1.94
C SER A 109 15.25 -2.93 -2.64
N GLY A 110 15.26 -2.96 -3.97
CA GLY A 110 16.35 -3.47 -4.79
C GLY A 110 16.00 -4.80 -5.45
N LYS A 111 16.92 -5.31 -6.28
CA LYS A 111 16.72 -6.53 -7.06
C LYS A 111 17.44 -7.73 -6.46
N LEU A 112 16.68 -8.75 -6.06
CA LEU A 112 17.22 -10.00 -5.52
C LEU A 112 18.04 -10.74 -6.58
N GLU A 113 19.22 -11.22 -6.20
CA GLU A 113 20.14 -11.96 -7.09
C GLU A 113 19.49 -13.25 -7.61
N SER A 114 18.76 -13.95 -6.73
CA SER A 114 18.06 -15.18 -7.05
C SER A 114 16.87 -15.37 -6.12
N GLY A 115 15.91 -16.19 -6.54
CA GLY A 115 14.71 -16.49 -5.74
C GLY A 115 13.56 -15.50 -5.90
N LYS A 116 12.44 -15.79 -5.21
CA LYS A 116 11.26 -14.92 -5.14
C LYS A 116 11.24 -14.14 -3.84
N ALA A 117 10.65 -12.95 -3.85
CA ALA A 117 10.35 -12.21 -2.64
C ALA A 117 9.43 -13.01 -1.67
N SER A 118 8.62 -13.93 -2.19
CA SER A 118 7.77 -14.83 -1.39
C SER A 118 8.55 -15.91 -0.64
N GLU A 119 9.80 -16.19 -1.00
CA GLU A 119 10.65 -17.17 -0.31
C GLU A 119 11.25 -16.61 0.98
N ILE A 120 11.20 -15.28 1.17
CA ILE A 120 11.57 -14.64 2.43
C ILE A 120 10.50 -15.00 3.48
N ASN A 121 10.89 -15.69 4.54
CA ASN A 121 10.01 -16.09 5.62
C ASN A 121 9.72 -14.93 6.58
N PHE A 122 8.87 -14.01 6.13
CA PHE A 122 8.44 -12.86 6.94
C PHE A 122 7.72 -13.27 8.22
N ASN A 123 7.10 -14.45 8.28
CA ASN A 123 6.41 -14.91 9.48
C ASN A 123 7.39 -15.12 10.63
N GLU A 124 8.48 -15.84 10.38
CA GLU A 124 9.55 -16.00 11.37
C GLU A 124 10.16 -14.66 11.79
N ILE A 125 10.40 -13.77 10.82
CA ILE A 125 10.93 -12.43 11.13
C ILE A 125 9.96 -11.64 12.01
N PHE A 126 8.65 -11.71 11.76
CA PHE A 126 7.66 -11.06 12.59
C PHE A 126 7.62 -11.66 14.01
N GLU A 127 7.71 -12.98 14.15
CA GLU A 127 7.81 -13.62 15.46
C GLU A 127 9.04 -13.14 16.25
N LEU A 128 10.17 -12.90 15.58
CA LEU A 128 11.37 -12.33 16.22
C LEU A 128 11.17 -10.89 16.69
N PHE A 129 10.49 -10.07 15.89
CA PHE A 129 10.14 -8.70 16.31
C PHE A 129 9.19 -8.72 17.51
N TYR A 130 8.12 -9.52 17.45
CA TYR A 130 7.14 -9.58 18.53
C TYR A 130 7.71 -10.20 19.81
N SER A 131 8.57 -11.21 19.70
CA SER A 131 9.29 -11.76 20.86
C SER A 131 10.29 -10.76 21.48
N SER A 132 10.79 -9.80 20.69
CA SER A 132 11.59 -8.66 21.18
C SER A 132 10.74 -7.54 21.81
N GLY A 133 9.42 -7.72 21.92
CA GLY A 133 8.51 -6.76 22.57
C GLY A 133 7.97 -5.66 21.65
N VAL A 134 8.12 -5.79 20.33
CA VAL A 134 7.52 -4.85 19.36
C VAL A 134 6.00 -4.83 19.48
N TYR A 135 5.40 -3.65 19.43
CA TYR A 135 3.94 -3.51 19.46
C TYR A 135 3.32 -3.90 18.13
N PHE A 136 3.87 -3.41 17.01
CA PHE A 136 3.34 -3.70 15.68
C PHE A 136 4.42 -3.60 14.61
N VAL A 137 4.38 -4.48 13.61
CA VAL A 137 5.29 -4.47 12.47
C VAL A 137 4.51 -4.26 11.18
N MET A 138 4.93 -3.32 10.36
CA MET A 138 4.47 -3.12 8.99
C MET A 138 5.58 -3.45 8.02
N LYS A 139 5.25 -4.07 6.87
CA LYS A 139 6.21 -4.29 5.79
C LYS A 139 5.79 -3.59 4.50
N ASN A 140 6.78 -3.13 3.75
CA ASN A 140 6.66 -2.63 2.39
C ASN A 140 7.73 -3.30 1.53
N THR A 141 7.29 -4.09 0.56
CA THR A 141 8.14 -4.82 -0.38
C THR A 141 7.84 -4.40 -1.83
N ASN A 142 7.16 -3.28 -2.04
CA ASN A 142 6.71 -2.86 -3.38
C ASN A 142 7.88 -2.47 -4.30
N ALA A 143 9.03 -2.13 -3.72
CA ALA A 143 10.26 -1.78 -4.45
C ALA A 143 11.28 -2.95 -4.50
N LEU A 144 10.86 -4.17 -4.15
CA LEU A 144 11.70 -5.36 -4.16
C LEU A 144 11.44 -6.15 -5.45
N GLU A 145 12.44 -6.25 -6.30
CA GLU A 145 12.38 -6.95 -7.58
C GLU A 145 13.05 -8.34 -7.47
N THR A 146 12.63 -9.30 -8.31
CA THR A 146 13.18 -10.66 -8.33
C THR A 146 13.75 -10.99 -9.69
N THR A 147 14.95 -11.59 -9.74
CA THR A 147 15.60 -12.00 -11.00
C THR A 147 15.07 -13.35 -11.53
N GLN A 148 13.80 -13.69 -11.27
CA GLN A 148 13.20 -14.79 -12.00
C GLN A 148 13.10 -14.40 -13.47
N LEU A 149 13.65 -15.22 -14.35
CA LEU A 149 13.40 -15.19 -15.79
C LEU A 149 11.92 -15.48 -16.05
N THR A 150 11.07 -14.50 -15.81
CA THR A 150 9.93 -14.29 -16.68
C THR A 150 10.46 -13.48 -17.84
N GLU A 151 10.72 -14.14 -18.98
CA GLU A 151 10.64 -13.49 -20.29
C GLU A 151 9.20 -13.01 -20.46
N ILE A 152 8.85 -11.92 -19.80
CA ILE A 152 7.85 -11.00 -20.26
C ILE A 152 8.55 -9.66 -20.09
N THR A 153 9.16 -9.20 -21.18
CA THR A 153 9.53 -7.81 -21.35
C THR A 153 8.24 -7.02 -21.24
N ILE A 154 7.86 -6.65 -20.01
CA ILE A 154 6.81 -5.68 -19.78
C ILE A 154 7.48 -4.34 -20.08
N ASP A 155 7.45 -3.98 -21.36
CA ASP A 155 7.71 -2.62 -21.77
C ASP A 155 6.82 -1.72 -20.91
N ALA A 156 7.43 -0.79 -20.19
CA ALA A 156 6.74 0.17 -19.35
C ALA A 156 5.99 1.17 -20.24
N SER A 157 4.93 0.75 -20.91
CA SER A 157 4.34 1.54 -21.99
C SER A 157 2.86 1.24 -22.23
N LYS A 158 2.02 1.27 -21.18
CA LYS A 158 0.62 1.78 -21.19
C LYS A 158 -0.19 1.36 -19.95
N PRO A 159 -1.03 2.23 -19.37
CA PRO A 159 -2.01 1.84 -18.34
C PRO A 159 -2.87 0.63 -18.74
N GLU A 160 -3.17 0.52 -20.04
CA GLU A 160 -3.96 -0.56 -20.63
C GLU A 160 -3.29 -1.95 -20.51
N GLU A 161 -1.95 -2.01 -20.58
CA GLU A 161 -1.20 -3.28 -20.46
C GLU A 161 -1.09 -3.74 -18.99
N ILE A 162 -1.06 -2.79 -18.05
CA ILE A 162 -1.08 -3.10 -16.61
C ILE A 162 -2.45 -3.69 -16.24
N GLU A 163 -3.52 -3.12 -16.76
CA GLU A 163 -4.88 -3.63 -16.55
C GLU A 163 -5.03 -5.05 -17.09
N GLU A 164 -4.57 -5.30 -18.32
CA GLU A 164 -4.62 -6.62 -18.93
C GLU A 164 -3.82 -7.68 -18.15
N ASN A 165 -2.64 -7.31 -17.65
CA ASN A 165 -1.83 -8.19 -16.81
C ASN A 165 -2.51 -8.50 -15.46
N LEU A 166 -3.13 -7.51 -14.83
CA LEU A 166 -3.87 -7.70 -13.58
C LEU A 166 -5.10 -8.60 -13.76
N ILE A 167 -5.83 -8.44 -14.87
CA ILE A 167 -6.94 -9.33 -15.22
C ILE A 167 -6.42 -10.76 -15.39
N ASN A 168 -5.36 -10.95 -16.18
CA ASN A 168 -4.78 -12.28 -16.42
C ASN A 168 -4.29 -12.97 -15.13
N GLU A 169 -3.76 -12.22 -14.17
CA GLU A 169 -3.34 -12.78 -12.87
C GLU A 169 -4.52 -13.25 -12.01
N HIS A 170 -5.73 -12.76 -12.23
CA HIS A 170 -6.88 -12.98 -11.35
C HIS A 170 -8.00 -13.84 -11.94
N ILE A 171 -7.95 -14.14 -13.25
CA ILE A 171 -8.86 -15.09 -13.91
C ILE A 171 -8.80 -16.46 -13.19
N GLY A 172 -9.97 -17.05 -12.94
CA GLY A 172 -10.10 -18.38 -12.33
C GLY A 172 -9.84 -18.43 -10.82
N LYS A 173 -9.37 -17.34 -10.17
CA LYS A 173 -9.19 -17.28 -8.71
C LYS A 173 -10.50 -17.03 -7.97
N ILE A 174 -11.49 -16.43 -8.62
CA ILE A 174 -12.79 -16.11 -8.03
C ILE A 174 -13.87 -16.94 -8.70
N LYS A 175 -14.47 -17.89 -7.95
CA LYS A 175 -15.63 -18.64 -8.42
C LYS A 175 -16.88 -17.75 -8.30
N VAL A 176 -17.27 -17.06 -9.38
CA VAL A 176 -18.53 -16.31 -9.43
C VAL A 176 -19.58 -17.16 -10.16
N SER A 177 -20.67 -17.48 -9.46
CA SER A 177 -21.78 -18.31 -9.97
C SER A 177 -22.45 -17.76 -11.23
N ALA A 178 -22.29 -16.46 -11.51
CA ALA A 178 -22.79 -15.81 -12.73
C ALA A 178 -22.07 -16.29 -14.01
N PHE A 179 -20.85 -16.82 -13.90
CA PHE A 179 -20.09 -17.33 -15.04
C PHE A 179 -20.41 -18.82 -15.36
N GLU A 180 -21.21 -19.49 -14.52
CA GLU A 180 -21.42 -20.94 -14.58
C GLU A 180 -22.63 -21.40 -15.40
N SER A 181 -23.45 -20.50 -15.96
CA SER A 181 -24.68 -20.92 -16.64
C SER A 181 -24.56 -20.91 -18.16
N SER A 182 -24.43 -22.12 -18.73
CA SER A 182 -25.20 -22.66 -19.89
C SER A 182 -24.34 -23.57 -20.78
N GLY A 183 -24.28 -24.87 -20.50
CA GLY A 183 -23.78 -25.87 -21.46
C GLY A 183 -23.15 -27.11 -20.82
N ASN A 184 -23.84 -28.25 -20.97
CA ASN A 184 -23.46 -29.65 -20.73
C ASN A 184 -22.11 -29.99 -20.06
N GLU A 185 -22.22 -30.86 -19.06
CA GLU A 185 -21.19 -31.48 -18.19
C GLU A 185 -20.13 -32.35 -18.88
N ASN A 186 -19.77 -32.11 -20.14
CA ASN A 186 -18.72 -32.88 -20.80
C ASN A 186 -17.57 -31.97 -21.19
N GLU A 187 -16.46 -32.11 -20.48
CA GLU A 187 -15.07 -31.85 -20.91
C GLU A 187 -14.97 -30.96 -22.16
N ARG A 188 -14.93 -29.63 -21.99
CA ARG A 188 -14.43 -28.71 -23.01
C ARG A 188 -14.08 -27.35 -22.39
N ASP A 189 -12.78 -27.07 -22.49
CA ASP A 189 -12.09 -25.79 -22.40
C ASP A 189 -12.27 -24.93 -21.13
N GLU A 190 -11.39 -25.14 -20.15
CA GLU A 190 -10.99 -24.12 -19.17
C GLU A 190 -10.68 -22.77 -19.87
N THR A 191 -10.11 -22.84 -21.07
CA THR A 191 -9.85 -21.70 -21.97
C THR A 191 -11.08 -20.86 -22.31
N GLU A 192 -12.27 -21.45 -22.50
CA GLU A 192 -13.48 -20.68 -22.87
C GLU A 192 -14.07 -19.93 -21.68
N ARG A 193 -14.00 -20.51 -20.48
CA ARG A 193 -14.42 -19.85 -19.23
C ARG A 193 -13.50 -18.68 -18.91
N ASP A 194 -12.20 -18.90 -19.00
CA ASP A 194 -11.17 -17.89 -18.75
C ASP A 194 -11.31 -16.72 -19.73
N ASN A 195 -11.58 -17.01 -21.00
CA ASN A 195 -11.83 -15.99 -22.02
C ASN A 195 -13.14 -15.21 -21.78
N LYS A 196 -14.19 -15.88 -21.28
CA LYS A 196 -15.47 -15.23 -20.95
C LYS A 196 -15.33 -14.32 -19.73
N GLU A 197 -14.66 -14.79 -18.68
CA GLU A 197 -14.36 -14.01 -17.47
C GLU A 197 -13.50 -12.78 -17.80
N ARG A 198 -12.46 -12.96 -18.63
CA ARG A 198 -11.61 -11.87 -19.10
C ARG A 198 -12.39 -10.79 -19.84
N ARG A 199 -13.24 -11.21 -20.79
CA ARG A 199 -14.06 -10.27 -21.58
C ARG A 199 -15.01 -9.47 -20.69
N ILE A 200 -15.73 -10.14 -19.79
CA ILE A 200 -16.69 -9.48 -18.90
C ILE A 200 -15.98 -8.55 -17.93
N THR A 201 -14.85 -8.96 -17.36
CA THR A 201 -14.07 -8.13 -16.42
C THR A 201 -13.59 -6.85 -17.11
N HIS A 202 -13.04 -6.96 -18.31
CA HIS A 202 -12.61 -5.81 -19.10
C HIS A 202 -13.79 -4.89 -19.47
N GLU A 203 -14.92 -5.44 -19.93
CA GLU A 203 -16.11 -4.63 -20.26
C GLU A 203 -16.71 -3.92 -19.03
N LEU A 204 -16.68 -4.55 -17.86
CA LEU A 204 -17.12 -3.94 -16.60
C LEU A 204 -16.21 -2.81 -16.14
N LEU A 205 -14.88 -2.98 -16.24
CA LEU A 205 -13.91 -1.94 -15.89
C LEU A 205 -14.12 -0.68 -16.73
N VAL A 206 -14.34 -0.85 -18.03
CA VAL A 206 -14.64 0.27 -18.94
C VAL A 206 -15.95 0.96 -18.57
N SER A 207 -17.03 0.20 -18.31
CA SER A 207 -18.33 0.80 -17.98
C SER A 207 -18.36 1.49 -16.62
N LEU A 208 -17.70 0.92 -15.60
CA LEU A 208 -17.59 1.50 -14.26
C LEU A 208 -16.59 2.67 -14.20
N GLY A 209 -15.64 2.73 -15.14
CA GLY A 209 -14.69 3.83 -15.29
C GLY A 209 -15.28 5.08 -15.96
N ASN A 210 -16.52 5.03 -16.47
CA ASN A 210 -17.15 6.16 -17.12
C ASN A 210 -17.51 7.28 -16.14
N GLU A 211 -17.12 8.51 -16.48
CA GLU A 211 -17.49 9.70 -15.71
C GLU A 211 -18.85 10.26 -16.13
N ARG A 212 -19.40 11.13 -15.28
CA ARG A 212 -20.65 11.85 -15.54
C ARG A 212 -20.43 12.88 -16.65
N GLY A 213 -21.28 12.84 -17.68
CA GLY A 213 -21.23 13.79 -18.80
C GLY A 213 -21.61 15.22 -18.39
N GLU A 214 -21.13 16.20 -19.16
CA GLU A 214 -21.50 17.60 -18.95
C GLU A 214 -23.01 17.80 -19.13
N GLY A 215 -23.69 18.26 -18.08
CA GLY A 215 -25.16 18.46 -18.07
C GLY A 215 -25.99 17.21 -17.74
N GLU A 216 -25.36 16.06 -17.51
CA GLU A 216 -26.04 14.82 -17.11
C GLU A 216 -26.49 14.91 -15.64
N LYS A 217 -27.77 14.61 -15.36
CA LYS A 217 -28.26 14.51 -13.98
C LYS A 217 -27.75 13.21 -13.36
N VAL A 218 -27.56 13.20 -12.04
CA VAL A 218 -27.09 12.01 -11.30
C VAL A 218 -27.95 10.78 -11.58
N ALA A 219 -29.27 10.94 -11.60
CA ALA A 219 -30.18 9.84 -11.90
C ALA A 219 -30.03 9.29 -13.33
N ASP A 220 -29.73 10.15 -14.30
CA ASP A 220 -29.54 9.76 -15.70
C ASP A 220 -28.21 9.01 -15.88
N PHE A 221 -27.16 9.48 -15.19
CA PHE A 221 -25.85 8.82 -15.12
C PHE A 221 -25.95 7.42 -14.49
N GLU A 222 -26.57 7.31 -13.32
CA GLU A 222 -26.74 6.03 -12.63
C GLU A 222 -27.56 5.04 -13.47
N ASN A 223 -28.61 5.51 -14.13
CA ASN A 223 -29.40 4.66 -15.03
C ASN A 223 -28.58 4.20 -16.24
N ARG A 224 -27.78 5.08 -16.86
CA ARG A 224 -26.92 4.73 -18.00
C ARG A 224 -25.89 3.67 -17.62
N VAL A 225 -25.13 3.87 -16.55
CA VAL A 225 -24.13 2.90 -16.07
C VAL A 225 -24.80 1.58 -15.72
N ARG A 226 -25.97 1.60 -15.10
CA ARG A 226 -26.72 0.39 -14.73
C ARG A 226 -27.17 -0.42 -15.96
N GLU A 227 -27.65 0.25 -16.99
CA GLU A 227 -28.07 -0.40 -18.24
C GLU A 227 -26.88 -0.93 -19.06
N GLU A 228 -25.73 -0.26 -19.01
CA GLU A 228 -24.47 -0.78 -19.59
C GLU A 228 -23.98 -2.04 -18.85
N VAL A 229 -23.94 -2.01 -17.51
CA VAL A 229 -23.53 -3.17 -16.70
C VAL A 229 -24.46 -4.37 -16.89
N LYS A 230 -25.78 -4.15 -16.97
CA LYS A 230 -26.76 -5.20 -17.30
C LYS A 230 -26.48 -5.86 -18.65
N ARG A 231 -26.17 -5.04 -19.66
CA ARG A 231 -25.82 -5.53 -21.01
C ARG A 231 -24.55 -6.38 -21.01
N VAL A 232 -23.55 -5.99 -20.22
CA VAL A 232 -22.28 -6.73 -20.08
C VAL A 232 -22.49 -8.07 -19.35
N LEU A 233 -23.40 -8.10 -18.37
CA LEU A 233 -23.72 -9.31 -17.60
C LEU A 233 -24.79 -10.21 -18.25
N ASP A 234 -25.44 -9.75 -19.33
CA ASP A 234 -26.56 -10.43 -20.00
C ASP A 234 -27.76 -10.69 -19.05
N ILE A 235 -28.10 -9.69 -18.22
CA ILE A 235 -29.18 -9.72 -17.20
C ILE A 235 -30.20 -8.59 -17.39
#